data_AF-A0A0F9LS77-F1
#
_entry.id   AF-A0A0F9LS77-F1
#
_cell.length_a   1.000
_cell.length_b   1.000
_cell.length_c   1.000
_cell.angle_alpha   90.00
_cell.angle_beta   90.00
_cell.angle_gamma   90.00
#
_symmetry.space_group_name_H-M   'P 1'
#
loop_
_entity.id
_entity.type
_entity.pdbx_description
1 polymer ?
#
loop_
_entity_poly.entity_id
_entity_poly.type
_entity_poly.pdbx_seq_one_letter_code
_entity_poly.pdbx_strand_id
1 'polypeptide(L)' 'MEKHGFDFQVFYKGQFYAFECKETHAQRLPLSNIKTHQLIELLAVQQQGGEAFILCHFVREESMVMFPIRAVADARR' A
#
# COMPACT_ATOMS: atom_id res chain seq x y z
N MET A 1 4.58 4.79 20.66
CA MET A 1 3.24 4.38 20.22
C MET A 1 3.34 4.06 18.74
N GLU A 2 3.30 2.79 18.34
CA GLU A 2 3.30 2.46 16.90
C GLU A 2 2.01 3.02 16.28
N LYS A 3 2.14 3.68 15.13
CA LYS A 3 1.00 4.11 14.33
C LYS A 3 0.29 2.84 13.88
N HIS A 4 -0.91 2.59 14.41
CA HIS A 4 -1.72 1.46 14.02
C HIS A 4 -2.38 1.77 12.67
N GLY A 5 -2.04 0.98 11.68
CA GLY A 5 -2.70 0.89 10.38
C GLY A 5 -1.99 1.55 9.21
N PHE A 6 -2.75 1.82 8.15
CA PHE A 6 -2.27 2.41 6.90
C PHE A 6 -2.44 3.94 6.87
N ASP A 7 -1.67 4.62 6.02
CA ASP A 7 -1.56 6.08 6.06
C ASP A 7 -2.81 6.86 5.65
N PHE A 8 -3.54 6.41 4.63
CA PHE A 8 -4.61 7.19 4.00
C PHE A 8 -5.91 6.41 3.81
N GLN A 9 -7.03 7.07 4.11
CA GLN A 9 -8.40 6.65 3.82
C GLN A 9 -9.09 7.75 3.04
N VAL A 10 -9.65 7.43 1.88
CA VAL A 10 -10.26 8.41 0.97
C VAL A 10 -11.59 7.88 0.47
N PHE A 11 -12.63 8.70 0.56
CA PHE A 11 -13.88 8.47 -0.15
C PHE A 11 -13.97 9.42 -1.33
N TYR A 12 -14.06 8.87 -2.55
CA TYR A 12 -14.11 9.66 -3.76
C TYR A 12 -15.07 9.04 -4.77
N LYS A 13 -16.01 9.84 -5.29
CA LYS A 13 -17.00 9.42 -6.30
C LYS A 13 -17.74 8.11 -5.96
N GLY A 14 -18.13 7.94 -4.70
CA GLY A 14 -18.86 6.74 -4.26
C GLY A 14 -17.99 5.52 -4.00
N GLN A 15 -16.66 5.65 -4.12
CA GLN A 15 -15.70 4.57 -3.91
C GLN A 15 -14.83 4.85 -2.68
N PHE A 16 -14.56 3.81 -1.90
CA PHE A 16 -13.67 3.87 -0.75
C PHE A 16 -12.28 3.37 -1.15
N TYR A 17 -11.26 4.17 -0.89
CA TYR A 17 -9.86 3.88 -1.15
C TYR A 17 -9.07 3.88 0.16
N ALA A 18 -8.16 2.92 0.30
CA ALA A 18 -7.23 2.84 1.40
C ALA A 18 -5.81 2.58 0.87
N PHE A 19 -4.82 3.34 1.31
CA PHE A 19 -3.45 3.06 0.87
C PHE A 19 -2.39 3.45 1.89
N GLU A 20 -1.26 2.77 1.77
CA GLU A 20 -0.03 3.03 2.51
C GLU A 20 0.98 3.71 1.58
N CYS A 21 1.72 4.70 2.10
CA CYS A 21 2.79 5.34 1.34
C CYS A 21 4.15 4.78 1.76
N LYS A 22 5.00 4.48 0.78
CA LYS A 22 6.39 4.07 1.00
C LYS A 22 7.32 4.90 0.14
N GLU A 23 8.58 4.93 0.52
CA GLU A 23 9.65 5.47 -0.31
C GLU A 23 10.83 4.50 -0.34
N THR A 24 11.60 4.53 -1.43
CA THR A 24 12.81 3.73 -1.57
C THR A 24 13.81 4.43 -2.49
N HIS A 25 15.10 4.28 -2.16
CA HIS A 25 16.20 4.64 -3.05
C HIS A 25 16.70 3.46 -3.90
N ALA A 26 16.11 2.27 -3.73
CA ALA A 26 16.42 1.11 -4.55
C ALA A 26 15.51 1.08 -5.79
N GLN A 27 15.95 0.39 -6.85
CA GLN A 27 15.16 0.18 -8.08
C GLN A 27 13.93 -0.73 -7.87
N ARG A 28 13.68 -1.18 -6.64
CA ARG A 28 12.54 -2.03 -6.25
C ARG A 28 12.05 -1.63 -4.87
N LEU A 29 10.77 -1.87 -4.61
CA LEU A 29 10.18 -1.78 -3.27
C LEU A 29 10.50 -3.08 -2.50
N PRO A 30 11.36 -3.06 -1.46
CA PRO A 30 11.61 -4.24 -0.66
C PRO A 30 10.37 -4.59 0.15
N LEU A 31 9.88 -5.83 0.05
CA LEU A 31 8.67 -6.26 0.78
C LEU A 31 8.84 -6.22 2.30
N SER A 32 10.09 -6.26 2.79
CA SER A 32 10.44 -6.05 4.20
C SER A 32 10.00 -4.67 4.71
N ASN A 33 9.87 -3.67 3.83
CA ASN A 33 9.43 -2.32 4.19
C ASN A 33 7.91 -2.23 4.38
N ILE A 34 7.16 -3.29 4.05
CA ILE A 34 5.71 -3.36 4.19
C ILE A 34 5.40 -4.21 5.42
N LYS A 35 4.96 -3.57 6.51
CA LYS A 35 4.65 -4.30 7.75
C LYS A 35 3.47 -5.24 7.52
N THR A 36 3.48 -6.39 8.18
CA THR A 36 2.44 -7.43 7.99
C THR A 36 1.05 -6.92 8.34
N HIS A 37 0.90 -6.14 9.42
CA HIS A 37 -0.40 -5.59 9.80
C HIS A 37 -0.96 -4.62 8.75
N GLN A 38 -0.11 -3.81 8.10
CA GLN A 38 -0.53 -2.90 7.02
C GLN A 38 -1.13 -3.69 5.85
N LEU A 39 -0.47 -4.80 5.47
CA LEU A 39 -0.95 -5.68 4.42
C LEU A 39 -2.28 -6.34 4.79
N ILE A 40 -2.42 -6.84 6.03
CA ILE A 40 -3.65 -7.48 6.52
C ILE A 40 -4.84 -6.50 6.48
N GLU A 41 -4.65 -5.28 6.97
CA GLU A 41 -5.72 -4.29 7.01
C GLU A 41 -6.14 -3.80 5.61
N LEU A 42 -5.18 -3.55 4.71
CA LEU A 42 -5.48 -3.17 3.33
C LEU A 42 -6.19 -4.30 2.56
N LEU A 43 -5.82 -5.57 2.81
CA LEU A 43 -6.56 -6.72 2.27
C LEU A 43 -7.98 -6.80 2.82
N ALA A 44 -8.20 -6.49 4.10
CA ALA A 44 -9.53 -6.46 4.70
C ALA A 44 -10.43 -5.37 4.09
N VAL A 45 -9.88 -4.19 3.79
CA VAL A 45 -10.59 -3.14 3.04
C VAL A 45 -11.06 -3.68 1.69
N GLN A 46 -10.15 -4.33 0.96
CA GLN A 46 -10.45 -4.86 -0.36
C GLN A 46 -11.50 -5.99 -0.31
N GLN A 47 -11.51 -6.80 0.75
CA GLN A 47 -12.55 -7.82 0.96
C GLN A 47 -13.94 -7.22 1.19
N GLN A 48 -14.03 -5.98 1.69
CA GLN A 48 -15.29 -5.28 1.93
C GLN A 48 -15.75 -4.43 0.73
N GLY A 49 -15.08 -4.55 -0.42
CA GLY A 49 -15.42 -3.83 -1.64
C GLY A 49 -14.79 -2.44 -1.77
N GLY A 50 -13.85 -2.08 -0.90
CA GLY A 50 -12.98 -0.93 -1.12
C GLY A 50 -11.83 -1.25 -2.07
N GLU A 51 -11.17 -0.23 -2.58
CA GLU A 51 -9.93 -0.36 -3.36
C GLU A 51 -8.73 -0.10 -2.45
N ALA A 52 -7.71 -0.95 -2.52
CA ALA A 52 -6.54 -0.83 -1.66
C ALA A 52 -5.22 -1.08 -2.39
N PHE A 53 -4.22 -0.26 -2.09
CA PHE A 53 -2.93 -0.29 -2.79
C PHE A 53 -1.79 0.25 -1.91
N ILE A 54 -0.56 0.10 -2.39
CA ILE A 54 0.63 0.79 -1.87
C ILE A 54 1.05 1.81 -2.90
N LEU A 55 1.28 3.05 -2.46
CA LEU A 55 1.86 4.09 -3.28
C LEU A 55 3.33 4.24 -2.91
N CYS A 56 4.24 4.00 -3.85
CA CYS A 56 5.67 4.06 -3.58
C CYS A 56 6.34 5.16 -4.41
N HIS A 57 7.07 6.03 -3.71
CA HIS A 57 7.99 6.98 -4.32
C HIS A 57 9.38 6.33 -4.51
N PHE A 58 9.79 6.22 -5.76
CA PHE A 58 11.12 5.78 -6.19
C PHE A 58 12.00 7.00 -6.35
N VAL A 59 12.80 7.29 -5.32
CA VAL A 59 13.46 8.58 -5.16
C VAL A 59 14.50 8.84 -6.24
N ARG A 60 15.24 7.80 -6.67
CA ARG A 60 16.29 7.96 -7.69
C ARG A 60 15.72 8.16 -9.09
N GLU A 61 14.55 7.59 -9.32
CA GLU A 61 13.83 7.62 -10.58
C GLU A 61 12.82 8.79 -10.63
N GLU A 62 12.71 9.58 -9.55
CA GLU A 62 11.74 10.68 -9.38
C GLU A 62 10.32 10.27 -9.80
N SER A 63 9.92 9.05 -9.46
CA SER A 63 8.68 8.46 -9.97
C SER A 63 7.82 7.89 -8.86
N MET A 64 6.51 7.88 -9.11
CA MET A 64 5.52 7.34 -8.19
C MET A 64 4.82 6.16 -8.83
N VAL A 65 4.85 5.02 -8.16
CA VAL A 65 4.26 3.77 -8.66
C VAL A 65 3.23 3.27 -7.67
N MET A 66 2.08 2.89 -8.19
CA MET A 66 0.99 2.28 -7.42
C MET A 66 1.03 0.76 -7.58
N PHE A 67 1.03 0.04 -6.47
CA PHE A 67 0.96 -1.42 -6.44
C PHE A 67 -0.38 -1.88 -5.86
N PRO A 68 -1.24 -2.57 -6.63
CA PRO A 68 -2.47 -3.15 -6.10
C PRO A 68 -2.19 -4.11 -4.95
N ILE A 69 -2.98 -4.07 -3.87
CA ILE A 69 -2.65 -4.83 -2.66
C ILE A 69 -2.59 -6.35 -2.88
N ARG A 70 -3.38 -6.90 -3.82
CA ARG A 70 -3.29 -8.33 -4.20
C ARG A 70 -1.94 -8.71 -4.77
N ALA A 71 -1.41 -7.91 -5.70
CA ALA A 71 -0.11 -8.17 -6.30
C ALA A 71 1.02 -8.14 -5.25
N VAL A 72 0.92 -7.22 -4.28
CA VAL A 72 1.84 -7.15 -3.14
C VAL A 72 1.73 -8.40 -2.26
N ALA A 73 0.50 -8.87 -1.98
CA ALA A 73 0.28 -10.07 -1.19
C ALA A 73 0.81 -11.33 -1.86
N ASP A 74 0.62 -11.46 -3.18
CA ASP A 74 1.08 -12.60 -3.96
C ASP A 74 2.61 -12.65 -4.04
N ALA A 75 3.27 -11.50 -4.20
CA ALA A 75 4.73 -11.41 -4.24
C ALA A 75 5.42 -11.73 -2.90
N ARG A 76 4.65 -11.79 -1.80
CA ARG A 76 5.15 -12.10 -0.45
C ARG A 76 5.16 -13.60 -0.13
N ARG A 77 4.59 -14.43 -1.01
CA ARG A 77 4.59 -15.89 -0.93
C ARG A 77 5.89 -16.45 -1.51
#